data_AF-A0A536RAY9-F1
#
_entry.id   AF-A0A536RAY9-F1
#
_cell.length_a   1.000
_cell.length_b   1.000
_cell.length_c   1.000
_cell.angle_alpha   90.00
_cell.angle_beta   90.00
_cell.angle_gamma   90.00
#
_symmetry.space_group_name_H-M   'P 1'
#
loop_
_entity.id
_entity.type
_entity.pdbx_description
1 polymer ?
#
loop_
_entity_poly.entity_id
_entity_poly.type
_entity_poly.pdbx_seq_one_letter_code
_entity_poly.pdbx_strand_id
1 'polypeptide(L)'
;HNILMEDRPAESLLVTEVFTPGGNWSSYPPHKHDTDDLPRESYLEETYYHRTARPDGFAVQLVYTDDRSLDEAIQVRNGDVVLVPRGYHPVAAGPGYDLYYLNVMAGPARRWLVTTDPSHRWQLD
;
A
#
# COMPACT_ATOMS: atom_id res chain seq x y z
N HIS A 1 2.41 8.23 8.28
CA HIS A 1 1.88 9.42 8.97
C HIS A 1 0.41 9.55 8.63
N ASN A 2 -0.45 9.53 9.66
CA ASN A 2 -1.89 9.49 9.47
C ASN A 2 -2.43 10.91 9.23
N ILE A 3 -2.98 11.17 8.04
CA ILE A 3 -3.54 12.48 7.65
C ILE A 3 -5.03 12.52 7.99
N LEU A 4 -5.78 11.52 7.51
CA LEU A 4 -7.22 11.37 7.69
C LEU A 4 -7.57 9.89 7.85
N MET A 5 -7.29 9.30 9.00
CA MET A 5 -7.61 7.89 9.29
C MET A 5 -8.89 7.77 10.12
N GLU A 6 -9.22 6.56 10.61
CA GLU A 6 -10.47 6.26 11.33
C GLU A 6 -10.75 7.16 12.54
N ASP A 7 -9.69 7.68 13.17
CA ASP A 7 -9.74 8.57 14.32
C ASP A 7 -10.25 9.99 14.01
N ARG A 8 -10.46 10.31 12.72
CA ARG A 8 -10.92 11.62 12.24
C ARG A 8 -12.21 11.54 11.43
N PRO A 9 -13.05 12.60 11.46
CA PRO A 9 -14.34 12.60 10.77
C PRO A 9 -14.17 12.71 9.25
N ALA A 10 -14.71 11.73 8.53
CA ALA A 10 -14.95 11.75 7.09
C ALA A 10 -16.00 10.68 6.76
N GLU A 11 -16.66 10.81 5.61
CA GLU A 11 -17.66 9.83 5.17
C GLU A 11 -17.00 8.52 4.71
N SER A 12 -16.05 8.61 3.77
CA SER A 12 -15.42 7.41 3.19
C SER A 12 -13.90 7.46 3.18
N LEU A 13 -13.30 8.64 3.01
CA LEU A 13 -11.86 8.77 2.76
C LEU A 13 -11.02 8.34 3.97
N LEU A 14 -10.00 7.55 3.67
CA LEU A 14 -8.83 7.29 4.50
C LEU A 14 -7.59 7.79 3.76
N VAL A 15 -6.75 8.60 4.43
CA VAL A 15 -5.56 9.22 3.83
C VAL A 15 -4.36 9.09 4.77
N THR A 16 -3.27 8.52 4.26
CA THR A 16 -2.00 8.39 4.98
C THR A 16 -0.85 8.62 4.03
N GLU A 17 0.32 8.97 4.56
CA GLU A 17 1.55 9.11 3.79
C GLU A 17 2.69 8.33 4.43
N VAL A 18 3.61 7.81 3.62
CA VAL A 18 4.72 6.99 4.10
C VAL A 18 6.03 7.47 3.48
N PHE A 19 7.07 7.50 4.31
CA PHE A 19 8.45 7.77 3.90
C PHE A 19 9.25 6.48 4.08
N THR A 20 9.85 6.00 3.00
CA THR A 20 10.63 4.76 2.96
C THR A 20 12.07 5.11 2.58
N PRO A 21 13.04 4.99 3.50
CA PRO A 21 14.44 5.26 3.17
C PRO A 21 14.94 4.32 2.06
N GLY A 22 15.85 4.80 1.22
CA GLY A 22 16.36 4.05 0.07
C GLY A 22 16.92 2.67 0.46
N GLY A 23 16.51 1.63 -0.26
CA GLY A 23 16.87 0.24 0.00
C GLY A 23 15.97 -0.50 1.00
N ASN A 24 15.05 0.19 1.68
CA ASN A 24 14.07 -0.43 2.58
C ASN A 24 12.76 -0.79 1.86
N TRP A 25 11.93 -1.56 2.57
CA TRP A 25 10.60 -1.95 2.15
C TRP A 25 9.54 -1.32 3.06
N SER A 26 8.37 -1.07 2.49
CA SER A 26 7.18 -0.55 3.16
C SER A 26 5.91 -1.17 2.57
N SER A 27 4.75 -0.86 3.16
CA SER A 27 3.53 -1.67 3.00
C SER A 27 3.85 -3.16 3.22
N TYR A 28 4.69 -3.42 4.23
CA TYR A 28 5.32 -4.71 4.50
C TYR A 28 5.26 -5.03 6.02
N PRO A 29 4.97 -6.28 6.44
CA PRO A 29 4.67 -7.47 5.62
C PRO A 29 3.50 -7.26 4.65
N PRO A 30 3.48 -7.94 3.48
CA PRO A 30 2.48 -7.69 2.44
C PRO A 30 1.09 -7.91 3.02
N HIS A 31 0.16 -7.00 2.74
CA HIS A 31 -1.21 -7.08 3.24
C HIS A 31 -2.22 -6.71 2.15
N LYS A 32 -3.46 -7.13 2.34
CA LYS A 32 -4.59 -6.82 1.45
C LYS A 32 -5.80 -6.35 2.26
N HIS A 33 -6.68 -5.62 1.58
CA HIS A 33 -7.98 -5.16 2.05
C HIS A 33 -8.94 -5.11 0.85
N ASP A 34 -9.18 -6.28 0.27
CA ASP A 34 -9.88 -6.46 -1.00
C ASP A 34 -11.16 -7.31 -0.87
N THR A 35 -11.54 -7.64 0.36
CA THR A 35 -12.71 -8.48 0.68
C THR A 35 -13.57 -7.79 1.74
N ASP A 36 -14.88 -7.71 1.50
CA ASP A 36 -15.86 -7.25 2.51
C ASP A 36 -16.21 -8.40 3.47
N ASP A 37 -15.38 -8.56 4.51
CA ASP A 37 -15.42 -9.68 5.45
C ASP A 37 -15.18 -9.20 6.89
N LEU A 38 -15.97 -8.22 7.32
CA LEU A 38 -15.88 -7.68 8.67
C LEU A 38 -16.21 -8.75 9.73
N PRO A 39 -15.47 -8.80 10.86
CA PRO A 39 -14.45 -7.85 11.32
C PRO A 39 -13.01 -8.21 10.90
N ARG A 40 -12.81 -9.19 10.00
CA ARG A 40 -11.48 -9.70 9.64
C ARG A 40 -10.78 -8.80 8.63
N GLU A 41 -11.50 -8.39 7.60
CA GLU A 41 -10.99 -7.57 6.51
C GLU A 41 -12.09 -6.63 6.01
N SER A 42 -11.69 -5.43 5.58
CA SER A 42 -12.57 -4.46 4.92
C SER A 42 -12.21 -4.37 3.45
N TYR A 43 -13.20 -4.20 2.57
CA TYR A 43 -12.95 -3.83 1.19
C TYR A 43 -12.60 -2.35 1.10
N LEU A 44 -11.37 -2.04 0.66
CA LEU A 44 -10.87 -0.70 0.39
C LEU A 44 -10.09 -0.70 -0.93
N GLU A 45 -10.52 0.09 -1.90
CA GLU A 45 -9.66 0.46 -3.03
C GLU A 45 -8.52 1.35 -2.51
N GLU A 46 -7.33 1.26 -3.09
CA GLU A 46 -6.19 2.11 -2.71
C GLU A 46 -5.42 2.66 -3.91
N THR A 47 -5.01 3.93 -3.82
CA THR A 47 -4.08 4.55 -4.77
C THR A 47 -2.79 4.97 -4.08
N TYR A 48 -1.65 4.79 -4.75
CA TYR A 48 -0.33 5.23 -4.29
C TYR A 48 0.23 6.32 -5.23
N TYR A 49 0.32 7.57 -4.77
CA TYR A 49 1.05 8.62 -5.50
C TYR A 49 2.49 8.71 -5.00
N HIS A 50 3.46 8.39 -5.86
CA HIS A 50 4.86 8.26 -5.49
C HIS A 50 5.67 9.53 -5.75
N ARG A 51 6.62 9.83 -4.87
CA ARG A 51 7.68 10.81 -5.07
C ARG A 51 9.01 10.20 -4.65
N THR A 52 10.07 10.53 -5.36
CA THR A 52 11.43 10.15 -4.97
C THR A 52 12.23 11.41 -4.68
N ALA A 53 13.09 11.38 -3.65
CA ALA A 53 13.91 12.53 -3.28
C ALA A 53 14.85 12.96 -4.41
N ARG A 54 15.32 12.00 -5.22
CA ARG A 54 15.99 12.27 -6.49
C ARG A 54 14.98 12.05 -7.64
N PRO A 55 14.74 13.02 -8.52
CA PRO A 55 13.72 12.91 -9.59
C PRO A 55 13.94 11.75 -10.57
N ASP A 56 15.18 11.30 -10.74
CA ASP A 56 15.60 10.16 -11.57
C ASP A 56 15.57 8.82 -10.83
N GLY A 57 15.22 8.84 -9.54
CA GLY A 57 15.07 7.65 -8.70
C GLY A 57 13.90 6.76 -9.13
N PHE A 58 13.86 5.58 -8.53
CA PHE A 58 12.80 4.61 -8.77
C PHE A 58 12.49 3.80 -7.51
N ALA A 59 11.33 3.16 -7.52
CA ALA A 59 10.97 2.07 -6.62
C ALA A 59 10.31 0.94 -7.42
N VAL A 60 10.10 -0.21 -6.79
CA VAL A 60 9.30 -1.30 -7.35
C VAL A 60 8.13 -1.54 -6.42
N GLN A 61 6.92 -1.44 -6.95
CA GLN A 61 5.71 -1.87 -6.25
C GLN A 61 5.25 -3.20 -6.84
N LEU A 62 5.01 -4.17 -5.97
CA LEU A 62 4.39 -5.43 -6.37
C LEU A 62 2.89 -5.30 -6.14
N VAL A 63 2.06 -5.89 -7.00
CA VAL A 63 0.61 -6.05 -6.77
C VAL A 63 0.22 -7.46 -7.17
N TYR A 64 -0.15 -8.30 -6.20
CA TYR A 64 -0.40 -9.72 -6.47
C TYR A 64 -1.49 -10.35 -5.60
N THR A 65 -2.17 -11.38 -6.09
CA THR A 65 -3.16 -12.17 -5.34
C THR A 65 -2.60 -13.55 -4.95
N ASP A 66 -3.26 -14.22 -3.99
CA ASP A 66 -2.88 -15.59 -3.56
C ASP A 66 -2.79 -16.57 -4.74
N ASP A 67 -3.75 -16.49 -5.66
CA ASP A 67 -3.87 -17.35 -6.84
C ASP A 67 -3.03 -16.89 -8.04
N ARG A 68 -2.34 -15.74 -7.92
CA ARG A 68 -1.54 -15.11 -8.99
C ARG A 68 -2.32 -14.78 -10.25
N SER A 69 -3.65 -14.67 -10.17
CA SER A 69 -4.47 -14.14 -11.28
C SER A 69 -4.19 -12.64 -11.53
N LEU A 70 -3.66 -11.94 -10.53
CA LEU A 70 -2.95 -10.68 -10.62
C LEU A 70 -1.55 -10.90 -10.03
N ASP A 71 -0.49 -10.53 -10.76
CA ASP A 71 0.91 -10.71 -10.31
C ASP A 71 1.83 -9.75 -11.07
N GLU A 72 1.78 -8.47 -10.71
CA GLU A 72 2.50 -7.40 -11.42
C GLU A 72 3.67 -6.86 -10.60
N ALA A 73 4.79 -6.61 -11.28
CA ALA A 73 5.93 -5.89 -10.74
C ALA A 73 6.08 -4.57 -11.49
N ILE A 74 5.76 -3.46 -10.82
CA ILE A 74 5.66 -2.14 -11.42
C ILE A 74 6.87 -1.32 -10.99
N GLN A 75 7.69 -0.90 -11.96
CA GLN A 75 8.70 0.13 -11.71
C GLN A 75 8.00 1.49 -11.64
N VAL A 76 8.07 2.16 -10.49
CA VAL A 76 7.49 3.49 -10.29
C VAL A 76 8.59 4.55 -10.25
N ARG A 77 8.30 5.73 -10.80
CA ARG A 77 9.15 6.91 -10.85
C ARG A 77 8.51 8.09 -10.11
N ASN A 78 9.25 9.18 -9.99
CA ASN A 78 8.75 10.39 -9.35
C ASN A 78 7.50 10.95 -10.06
N GLY A 79 6.38 10.99 -9.34
CA GLY A 79 5.10 11.51 -9.82
C GLY A 79 4.13 10.44 -10.32
N ASP A 80 4.55 9.17 -10.37
CA ASP A 80 3.70 8.07 -10.83
C ASP A 80 2.61 7.72 -9.81
N VAL A 81 1.50 7.20 -10.33
CA VAL A 81 0.39 6.66 -9.52
C VAL A 81 0.21 5.18 -9.83
N VAL A 82 0.08 4.37 -8.79
CA VAL A 82 -0.33 2.96 -8.90
C VAL A 82 -1.71 2.79 -8.28
N LEU A 83 -2.57 2.07 -8.97
CA LEU A 83 -3.89 1.66 -8.48
C LEU A 83 -3.78 0.23 -7.95
N VAL A 84 -4.30 -0.01 -6.75
CA VAL A 84 -4.38 -1.32 -6.12
C VAL A 84 -5.85 -1.71 -6.02
N PRO A 85 -6.38 -2.42 -7.02
CA PRO A 85 -7.79 -2.83 -7.02
C PRO A 85 -8.05 -4.05 -6.12
N ARG A 86 -7.01 -4.86 -5.85
CA ARG A 86 -7.04 -6.03 -4.98
C ARG A 86 -5.62 -6.56 -4.74
N GLY A 87 -5.48 -7.49 -3.80
CA GLY A 87 -4.25 -8.23 -3.54
C GLY A 87 -3.26 -7.50 -2.63
N TYR A 88 -2.13 -8.15 -2.44
CA TYR A 88 -0.99 -7.71 -1.66
C TYR A 88 -0.15 -6.69 -2.44
N HIS A 89 0.28 -5.63 -1.76
CA HIS A 89 0.87 -4.48 -2.46
C HIS A 89 2.10 -3.86 -1.76
N PRO A 90 3.17 -4.63 -1.51
CA PRO A 90 4.39 -4.11 -0.88
C PRO A 90 5.20 -3.22 -1.84
N VAL A 91 5.99 -2.30 -1.26
CA VAL A 91 6.82 -1.36 -2.01
C VAL A 91 8.28 -1.46 -1.59
N ALA A 92 9.17 -1.60 -2.56
CA ALA A 92 10.62 -1.63 -2.38
C ALA A 92 11.26 -0.33 -2.90
N ALA A 93 11.81 0.49 -2.00
CA ALA A 93 12.53 1.69 -2.40
C ALA A 93 13.86 1.32 -3.07
N GLY A 94 14.19 1.96 -4.19
CA GLY A 94 15.47 1.75 -4.85
C GLY A 94 16.66 2.12 -3.93
N PRO A 95 17.80 1.42 -4.01
CA PRO A 95 18.97 1.74 -3.19
C PRO A 95 19.45 3.17 -3.42
N GLY A 96 19.55 3.97 -2.36
CA GLY A 96 19.95 5.38 -2.44
C GLY A 96 18.86 6.34 -2.95
N TYR A 97 17.63 5.87 -3.11
CA TYR A 97 16.47 6.68 -3.50
C TYR A 97 15.41 6.66 -2.40
N ASP A 98 15.44 7.67 -1.52
CA ASP A 98 14.37 7.84 -0.54
C ASP A 98 13.03 8.05 -1.25
N LEU A 99 12.04 7.28 -0.82
CA LEU A 99 10.72 7.20 -1.42
C LEU A 99 9.70 7.81 -0.48
N TYR A 100 8.74 8.52 -1.06
CA TYR A 100 7.51 8.98 -0.44
C TYR A 100 6.34 8.43 -1.23
N TYR A 101 5.25 8.10 -0.55
CA TYR A 101 3.97 7.96 -1.22
C TYR A 101 2.80 8.46 -0.37
N LEU A 102 1.80 9.02 -1.06
CA LEU A 102 0.51 9.40 -0.50
C LEU A 102 -0.53 8.34 -0.89
N ASN A 103 -1.16 7.76 0.12
CA ASN A 103 -2.24 6.79 -0.01
C ASN A 103 -3.60 7.46 0.12
N VAL A 104 -4.52 7.06 -0.75
CA VAL A 104 -5.95 7.36 -0.59
C VAL A 104 -6.70 6.05 -0.69
N MET A 105 -7.54 5.79 0.31
CA MET A 105 -8.39 4.60 0.39
C MET A 105 -9.85 4.97 0.61
N ALA A 106 -10.74 4.16 0.06
CA ALA A 106 -12.18 4.24 0.32
C ALA A 106 -12.87 2.90 0.03
N GLY A 107 -14.00 2.67 0.70
CA GLY A 107 -14.84 1.50 0.49
C GLY A 107 -16.17 1.62 1.22
N PRO A 108 -17.05 0.59 1.14
CA PRO A 108 -18.37 0.59 1.76
C PRO A 108 -18.34 0.77 3.28
N ALA A 109 -17.30 0.27 3.94
CA ALA A 109 -17.04 0.45 5.35
C ALA A 109 -15.74 1.24 5.55
N ARG A 110 -15.82 2.38 6.25
CA ARG A 110 -14.66 3.20 6.60
C ARG A 110 -13.92 2.61 7.80
N ARG A 111 -13.26 1.47 7.60
CA ARG A 111 -12.39 0.79 8.57
C ARG A 111 -11.15 0.27 7.85
N TRP A 112 -9.97 0.41 8.44
CA TRP A 112 -8.73 -0.10 7.86
C TRP A 112 -8.37 -1.43 8.52
N LEU A 113 -9.01 -2.50 8.02
CA LEU A 113 -8.82 -3.87 8.48
C LEU A 113 -8.17 -4.67 7.36
N VAL A 114 -6.97 -5.20 7.64
CA VAL A 114 -6.11 -5.81 6.62
C VAL A 114 -5.78 -7.26 6.97
N THR A 115 -5.61 -8.08 5.93
CA THR A 115 -5.08 -9.44 6.05
C THR A 115 -3.65 -9.48 5.54
N THR A 116 -2.71 -9.87 6.40
CA THR A 116 -1.32 -10.13 6.00
C THR A 116 -1.20 -11.41 5.18
N ASP A 117 -0.33 -11.42 4.19
CA ASP A 117 0.03 -12.61 3.41
C ASP A 117 0.47 -13.74 4.34
N PRO A 118 -0.24 -14.90 4.33
CA PRO A 118 0.09 -16.04 5.21
C PRO A 118 1.54 -16.51 5.09
N SER A 119 2.15 -16.40 3.92
CA SER A 119 3.54 -16.82 3.68
C SER A 119 4.57 -15.91 4.36
N HIS A 120 4.16 -14.70 4.73
CA HIS A 120 5.03 -13.68 5.34
C HIS A 120 4.68 -13.39 6.80
N ARG A 121 3.66 -14.06 7.34
CA ARG A 121 3.08 -13.78 8.66
C ARG A 121 4.04 -14.02 9.83
N TRP A 122 5.05 -14.88 9.63
CA TRP A 122 6.13 -15.15 10.60
C TRP A 122 6.91 -13.89 11.01
N GLN A 123 6.82 -12.80 10.25
CA GLN A 123 7.45 -11.52 10.58
C GLN A 123 6.69 -10.68 11.61
N LEU A 124 5.49 -11.11 12.00
CA LEU A 124 4.67 -10.47 13.03
C LEU A 124 4.82 -11.13 14.41
N ASP A 125 5.52 -12.26 14.48
CA ASP A 125 5.82 -12.99 15.72
C ASP A 125 7.04 -12.40 16.44
#